data_AF-A0AA50U4N1-F1
#
_entry.id   AF-A0AA50U4N1-F1
#
_cell.length_a   1.000
_cell.length_b   1.000
_cell.length_c   1.000
_cell.angle_alpha   90.00
_cell.angle_beta   90.00
_cell.angle_gamma   90.00
#
_symmetry.space_group_name_H-M   'P 1'
#
loop_
_entity.id
_entity.type
_entity.pdbx_description
1 polymer ?
#
loop_
_entity_poly.entity_id
_entity_poly.type
_entity_poly.pdbx_seq_one_letter_code
_entity_poly.pdbx_strand_id
1 'polypeptide(L)'
;PTDQTRDPNYWKLEKDWRNLDEEERQQYAKKRCPDPIPNKFSPEYKLGVINEQLNELTQTYLKNRQEHMCTKYTEKEKFTEIINAKYLSSMAAPGEPVGLLAAQSIGEPSTQMTLNTFHFAGRGDMNVTLGIPRLREILMTASAKLKTPSMDIPFRDHVPNLNKKAERLRQNMNRVTVSDVLEKIDVHCEIATNPNRQLKTTMRFSFLPHSQYKTQYAVKPPQIIKHMENKFFNEMFAMIRKQAKTTCGVMWA
;
A
#
# COMPACT_ATOMS: atom_id res chain seq x y z
N PRO A 1 -15.84 -6.36 -32.07
CA PRO A 1 -14.54 -5.92 -31.49
C PRO A 1 -13.68 -7.15 -31.14
N THR A 2 -12.58 -7.30 -31.88
CA THR A 2 -11.71 -8.48 -32.01
C THR A 2 -10.57 -8.53 -30.99
N ASP A 3 -10.82 -8.16 -29.74
CA ASP A 3 -9.80 -8.17 -28.69
C ASP A 3 -10.34 -8.82 -27.40
N GLN A 4 -10.01 -10.10 -27.20
CA GLN A 4 -10.46 -10.89 -26.03
C GLN A 4 -9.66 -10.59 -24.75
N THR A 5 -8.71 -9.66 -24.80
CA THR A 5 -7.83 -9.35 -23.66
C THR A 5 -8.45 -8.38 -22.65
N ARG A 6 -9.56 -7.72 -23.00
CA ARG A 6 -10.23 -6.73 -22.15
C ARG A 6 -11.43 -7.30 -21.41
N ASP A 7 -11.64 -6.83 -20.18
CA ASP A 7 -12.75 -7.20 -19.30
C ASP A 7 -14.10 -7.12 -20.06
N PRO A 8 -14.98 -8.13 -19.98
CA PRO A 8 -16.31 -8.11 -20.62
C PRO A 8 -17.12 -6.84 -20.32
N ASN A 9 -16.93 -6.23 -19.15
CA ASN A 9 -17.60 -4.99 -18.79
C ASN A 9 -17.16 -3.78 -19.61
N TYR A 10 -15.94 -3.79 -20.15
CA TYR A 10 -15.43 -2.74 -21.03
C TYR A 10 -16.29 -2.60 -22.28
N TRP A 11 -16.63 -3.71 -22.93
CA TRP A 11 -17.44 -3.71 -24.13
C TRP A 11 -18.87 -3.25 -23.88
N LYS A 12 -19.40 -3.53 -22.68
CA LYS A 12 -20.70 -3.03 -22.26
C LYS A 12 -20.68 -1.51 -22.08
N LEU A 13 -19.69 -1.00 -21.34
CA LEU A 13 -19.47 0.44 -21.15
C LEU A 13 -19.21 1.18 -22.47
N GLU A 14 -18.47 0.60 -23.40
CA GLU A 14 -18.23 1.21 -24.71
C GLU A 14 -19.51 1.27 -25.55
N LYS A 15 -20.34 0.23 -25.51
CA LYS A 15 -21.63 0.21 -26.19
C LYS A 15 -22.58 1.24 -25.58
N ASP A 16 -22.63 1.31 -24.25
CA ASP A 16 -23.42 2.30 -23.53
C ASP A 16 -22.95 3.72 -23.86
N TRP A 17 -21.63 3.97 -23.91
CA TRP A 17 -21.04 5.26 -24.31
C TRP A 17 -21.39 5.68 -25.75
N ARG A 18 -21.36 4.73 -26.68
CA ARG A 18 -21.73 4.97 -28.09
C ARG A 18 -23.22 5.22 -28.28
N ASN A 19 -24.06 4.72 -27.38
CA ASN A 19 -25.51 4.90 -27.41
C ASN A 19 -25.98 6.19 -26.71
N LEU A 20 -25.14 6.82 -25.88
CA LEU A 20 -25.46 8.12 -25.26
C LEU A 20 -25.53 9.23 -26.33
N ASP A 21 -26.49 10.12 -26.16
CA ASP A 21 -26.64 11.32 -26.98
C ASP A 21 -25.51 12.33 -26.70
N GLU A 22 -25.27 13.25 -27.64
CA GLU A 22 -24.15 14.19 -27.55
C GLU A 22 -24.26 15.12 -26.33
N GLU A 23 -25.48 15.44 -25.88
CA GLU A 23 -25.73 16.22 -24.66
C GLU A 23 -25.38 15.43 -23.38
N GLU A 24 -25.62 14.12 -23.36
CA GLU A 24 -25.30 13.26 -22.22
C GLU A 24 -23.79 13.00 -22.16
N ARG A 25 -23.12 12.85 -23.32
CA ARG A 25 -21.66 12.76 -23.41
C ARG A 25 -20.96 14.00 -22.87
N GLN A 26 -21.54 15.18 -23.08
CA GLN A 26 -21.01 16.44 -22.53
C GLN A 26 -21.01 16.49 -21.00
N GLN A 27 -21.89 15.74 -20.31
CA GLN A 27 -21.88 15.66 -18.85
C GLN A 27 -20.63 14.93 -18.33
N TYR A 28 -20.13 13.97 -19.10
CA TYR A 28 -18.91 13.22 -18.82
C TYR A 28 -17.65 13.86 -19.45
N ALA A 29 -17.83 14.89 -20.28
CA ALA A 29 -16.72 15.68 -20.77
C ALA A 29 -16.00 16.32 -19.57
N LYS A 30 -14.68 16.25 -19.59
CA LYS A 30 -13.83 16.75 -18.51
C LYS A 30 -14.02 18.26 -18.40
N LYS A 31 -14.81 18.71 -17.42
CA LYS A 31 -14.98 20.15 -17.16
C LYS A 31 -13.62 20.71 -16.73
N ARG A 32 -13.16 21.75 -17.42
CA ARG A 32 -11.90 22.43 -17.07
C ARG A 32 -12.13 23.18 -15.77
N CYS A 33 -11.55 22.69 -14.67
CA CYS A 33 -11.53 23.42 -13.41
C CYS A 33 -10.79 24.75 -13.64
N PRO A 34 -11.34 25.89 -13.18
CA PRO A 34 -10.63 27.16 -13.24
C PRO A 34 -9.32 27.06 -12.46
N ASP A 35 -8.26 27.69 -12.95
CA ASP A 35 -7.01 27.76 -12.20
C ASP A 35 -7.22 28.59 -10.91
N PRO A 36 -6.54 28.23 -9.80
CA PRO A 36 -6.57 29.01 -8.57
C PRO A 36 -6.15 30.46 -8.78
N ILE A 37 -6.69 31.37 -7.97
CA ILE A 37 -6.43 32.82 -8.06
C ILE A 37 -4.92 33.15 -7.97
N PRO A 38 -4.14 32.53 -7.04
CA PRO A 38 -2.69 32.79 -6.95
C PRO A 38 -1.89 32.37 -8.20
N ASN A 39 -2.44 31.52 -9.06
CA ASN A 39 -1.79 31.14 -10.32
C ASN A 39 -1.91 32.24 -11.38
N LYS A 40 -2.97 33.06 -11.32
CA LYS A 40 -3.23 34.13 -12.30
C LYS A 40 -2.70 35.49 -11.85
N PHE A 41 -2.69 35.74 -10.55
CA PHE A 41 -2.27 37.01 -9.97
C PHE A 41 -1.25 36.75 -8.87
N SER A 42 -0.19 37.54 -8.83
CA SER A 42 0.73 37.51 -7.70
C SER A 42 0.08 38.16 -6.48
N PRO A 43 0.10 37.50 -5.30
CA PRO A 43 -0.39 38.08 -4.06
C PRO A 43 0.33 39.37 -3.65
N GLU A 44 1.57 39.56 -4.09
CA GLU A 44 2.38 40.74 -3.76
C GLU A 44 1.79 42.05 -4.28
N TYR A 45 1.17 42.01 -5.47
CA TYR A 45 0.69 43.21 -6.16
C TYR A 45 -0.82 43.40 -6.08
N LYS A 46 -1.57 42.37 -5.70
CA LYS A 46 -3.03 42.40 -5.72
C LYS A 46 -3.61 41.87 -4.42
N LEU A 47 -4.19 42.78 -3.64
CA LEU A 47 -4.89 42.45 -2.41
C LEU A 47 -6.12 41.56 -2.70
N GLY A 48 -6.33 40.54 -1.87
CA GLY A 48 -7.43 39.58 -2.02
C GLY A 48 -7.07 38.32 -2.83
N VAL A 49 -5.84 38.22 -3.32
CA VAL A 49 -5.31 36.97 -3.86
C VAL A 49 -4.84 36.09 -2.70
N ILE A 50 -5.68 35.14 -2.30
CA ILE A 50 -5.41 34.18 -1.23
C ILE A 50 -5.61 32.75 -1.75
N ASN A 51 -5.05 31.77 -1.04
CA ASN A 51 -5.31 30.36 -1.31
C ASN A 51 -6.75 29.97 -0.93
N GLU A 52 -7.32 29.03 -1.68
CA GLU A 52 -8.71 28.60 -1.51
C GLU A 52 -8.98 28.03 -0.11
N GLN A 53 -8.00 27.34 0.48
CA GLN A 53 -8.10 26.83 1.85
C GLN A 53 -8.25 27.96 2.88
N LEU A 54 -7.46 29.03 2.78
CA LEU A 54 -7.59 30.16 3.71
C LEU A 54 -8.90 30.90 3.48
N ASN A 55 -9.32 31.03 2.23
CA ASN A 55 -10.62 31.61 1.91
C ASN A 55 -11.75 30.80 2.54
N GLU A 56 -11.74 29.47 2.39
CA GLU A 56 -12.73 28.57 2.98
C GLU A 56 -12.75 28.66 4.51
N LEU A 57 -11.57 28.69 5.14
CA LEU A 57 -11.45 28.87 6.60
C LEU A 57 -12.03 30.23 7.05
N THR A 58 -11.73 31.30 6.31
CA THR A 58 -12.21 32.65 6.60
C THR A 58 -13.74 32.72 6.46
N GLN A 59 -14.29 32.15 5.40
CA GLN A 59 -15.74 32.10 5.18
C GLN A 59 -16.46 31.24 6.21
N THR A 60 -15.88 30.11 6.57
CA THR A 60 -16.41 29.22 7.62
C THR A 60 -16.43 29.93 8.97
N TYR A 61 -15.34 30.63 9.30
CA TYR A 61 -15.27 31.46 10.50
C TYR A 61 -16.34 32.56 10.50
N LEU A 62 -16.50 33.29 9.39
CA LEU A 62 -17.50 34.35 9.26
C LEU A 62 -18.95 33.84 9.36
N LYS A 63 -19.23 32.62 8.87
CA LYS A 63 -20.56 31.98 8.98
C LYS A 63 -20.87 31.52 10.39
N ASN A 64 -19.88 30.99 11.11
CA ASN A 64 -20.06 30.40 12.44
C ASN A 64 -19.95 31.43 13.58
N ARG A 65 -19.66 32.70 13.28
CA ARG A 65 -19.46 33.74 14.28
C ARG A 65 -20.79 34.23 14.86
N GLN A 66 -20.87 34.30 16.20
CA GLN A 66 -22.04 34.82 16.92
C GLN A 66 -22.12 36.36 16.84
N GLU A 67 -23.33 36.90 16.74
CA GLU A 67 -23.58 38.35 16.52
C GLU A 67 -22.99 39.26 17.60
N HIS A 68 -22.91 38.81 18.85
CA HIS A 68 -22.35 39.59 19.97
C HIS A 68 -20.83 39.76 19.91
N MET A 69 -20.13 39.01 19.04
CA MET A 69 -18.70 39.20 18.81
C MET A 69 -18.40 40.32 17.82
N CYS A 70 -19.42 40.92 17.18
CA CYS A 70 -19.26 41.94 16.15
C CYS A 70 -19.15 43.35 16.77
N THR A 71 -18.00 43.98 16.58
CA THR A 71 -17.78 45.40 16.88
C THR A 71 -17.62 46.19 15.58
N LYS A 72 -17.68 47.53 15.65
CA LYS A 72 -17.43 48.47 14.52
C LYS A 72 -16.12 48.21 13.76
N TYR A 73 -15.13 47.59 14.42
CA TYR A 73 -13.81 47.27 13.88
C TYR A 73 -13.70 45.84 13.34
N THR A 74 -14.70 44.99 13.57
CA THR A 74 -14.72 43.58 13.15
C THR A 74 -15.93 43.23 12.30
N GLU A 75 -16.44 44.22 11.55
CA GLU A 75 -17.36 44.02 10.44
C GLU A 75 -16.76 43.05 9.41
N LYS A 76 -17.64 42.36 8.66
CA LYS A 76 -17.23 41.27 7.74
C LYS A 76 -16.20 41.72 6.70
N GLU A 77 -16.40 42.90 6.12
CA GLU A 77 -15.52 43.45 5.08
C GLU A 77 -14.14 43.80 5.66
N LYS A 78 -14.12 44.59 6.74
CA LYS A 78 -12.87 44.94 7.45
C LYS A 78 -12.10 43.73 7.95
N PHE A 79 -12.79 42.71 8.47
CA PHE A 79 -12.16 41.47 8.89
C PHE A 79 -11.48 40.77 7.71
N THR A 80 -12.16 40.68 6.57
CA THR A 80 -11.62 40.08 5.36
C THR A 80 -10.40 40.86 4.84
N GLU A 81 -10.46 42.18 4.87
CA GLU A 81 -9.33 43.05 4.52
C GLU A 81 -8.12 42.83 5.45
N ILE A 82 -8.35 42.74 6.77
CA ILE A 82 -7.29 42.47 7.75
C ILE A 82 -6.66 41.10 7.51
N ILE A 83 -7.46 40.07 7.22
CA ILE A 83 -6.94 38.73 6.91
C ILE A 83 -6.12 38.75 5.62
N ASN A 84 -6.59 39.45 4.58
CA ASN A 84 -5.83 39.61 3.34
C ASN A 84 -4.51 40.36 3.55
N ALA A 85 -4.52 41.42 4.37
CA ALA A 85 -3.31 42.16 4.73
C ALA A 85 -2.34 41.29 5.55
N LYS A 86 -2.84 40.48 6.49
CA LYS A 86 -2.04 39.54 7.28
C LYS A 86 -1.45 38.44 6.41
N TYR A 87 -2.19 37.95 5.41
CA TYR A 87 -1.70 36.98 4.45
C TYR A 87 -0.50 37.55 3.69
N LEU A 88 -0.62 38.77 3.17
CA LEU A 88 0.46 39.47 2.48
C LEU A 88 1.70 39.63 3.38
N SER A 89 1.53 39.98 4.66
CA SER A 89 2.67 40.14 5.59
C SER A 89 3.29 38.82 6.05
N SER A 90 2.64 37.67 5.81
CA SER A 90 3.10 36.35 6.27
C SER A 90 3.74 35.53 5.16
N MET A 91 3.97 36.13 3.98
CA MET A 91 4.64 35.45 2.87
C MET A 91 6.15 35.34 3.14
N ALA A 92 6.75 34.27 2.63
CA ALA A 92 8.20 34.10 2.64
C ALA A 92 8.86 35.21 1.83
N ALA A 93 9.96 35.76 2.34
CA ALA A 93 10.65 36.86 1.67
C ALA A 93 11.41 36.35 0.43
N PRO A 94 11.44 37.11 -0.68
CA PRO A 94 12.30 36.79 -1.81
C PRO A 94 13.76 36.69 -1.38
N GLY A 95 14.44 35.61 -1.78
CA GLY A 95 15.85 35.35 -1.42
C GLY A 95 16.04 34.55 -0.13
N GLU A 96 14.97 34.18 0.57
CA GLU A 96 15.05 33.29 1.74
C GLU A 96 15.60 31.90 1.34
N PRO A 97 16.59 31.33 2.06
CA PRO A 97 17.22 30.05 1.72
C PRO A 97 16.33 28.86 2.10
N VAL A 98 15.14 28.76 1.49
CA VAL A 98 14.10 27.75 1.79
C VAL A 98 14.61 26.30 1.64
N GLY A 99 15.57 26.06 0.74
CA GLY A 99 16.19 24.74 0.57
C GLY A 99 17.03 24.32 1.78
N LEU A 100 17.80 25.25 2.35
CA LEU A 100 18.61 25.00 3.55
C LEU A 100 17.71 24.84 4.78
N LEU A 101 16.71 25.70 4.92
CA LEU A 101 15.72 25.63 6.01
C LEU A 101 14.95 24.32 5.98
N ALA A 102 14.50 23.87 4.79
CA ALA A 102 13.83 22.58 4.63
C ALA A 102 14.75 21.41 5.00
N ALA A 103 16.02 21.44 4.58
CA ALA A 103 16.99 20.40 4.92
C ALA A 103 17.24 20.32 6.43
N GLN A 104 17.39 21.46 7.11
CA GLN A 104 17.55 21.53 8.57
C GLN A 104 16.28 21.05 9.30
N SER A 105 15.11 21.49 8.84
CA SER A 105 13.81 21.13 9.41
C SER A 105 13.49 19.64 9.36
N ILE A 106 14.10 18.90 8.42
CA ILE A 106 14.04 17.43 8.38
C ILE A 106 15.20 16.81 9.14
N GLY A 107 16.42 17.30 8.94
CA GLY A 107 17.65 16.70 9.45
C GLY A 107 17.79 16.78 10.98
N GLU A 108 17.51 17.94 11.58
CA GLU A 108 17.62 18.15 13.02
C GLU A 108 16.66 17.25 13.82
N PRO A 109 15.34 17.21 13.57
CA PRO A 109 14.44 16.33 14.31
C PRO A 109 14.67 14.85 13.99
N SER A 110 15.25 14.50 12.83
CA SER A 110 15.59 13.11 12.50
C SER A 110 16.56 12.51 13.52
N THR A 111 17.46 13.32 14.10
CA THR A 111 18.37 12.85 15.15
C THR A 111 17.61 12.32 16.37
N GLN A 112 16.51 12.97 16.75
CA GLN A 112 15.64 12.59 17.87
C GLN A 112 14.83 11.32 17.58
N MET A 113 14.50 11.05 16.31
CA MET A 113 13.76 9.85 15.92
C MET A 113 14.55 8.55 16.14
N THR A 114 15.88 8.64 16.25
CA THR A 114 16.75 7.47 16.45
C THR A 114 16.46 6.76 17.77
N LEU A 115 16.29 7.50 18.87
CA LEU A 115 16.05 6.93 20.20
C LEU A 115 14.60 6.46 20.38
N ASN A 116 13.62 7.18 19.83
CA ASN A 116 12.20 6.82 19.94
C ASN A 116 11.86 5.53 19.20
N THR A 117 12.55 5.23 18.09
CA THR A 117 12.26 4.04 17.28
C THR A 117 12.62 2.72 18.00
N PHE A 118 13.66 2.70 18.84
CA PHE A 118 14.05 1.49 19.59
C PHE A 118 13.03 1.10 20.67
N HIS A 119 12.38 2.07 21.31
CA HIS A 119 11.35 1.79 22.32
C HIS A 119 10.03 1.30 21.72
N PHE A 120 9.67 1.77 20.51
CA PHE A 120 8.48 1.29 19.80
C PHE A 120 8.72 -0.03 19.07
N ALA A 121 9.92 -0.28 18.53
CA ALA A 121 10.26 -1.56 17.89
C ALA A 121 10.23 -2.76 18.87
N GLY A 122 10.36 -2.50 20.17
CA GLY A 122 10.23 -3.52 21.23
C GLY A 122 8.79 -3.87 21.62
N ARG A 123 7.78 -3.09 21.19
CA ARG A 123 6.36 -3.49 21.27
C ARG A 123 5.97 -4.01 19.90
N GLY A 124 5.69 -5.31 19.80
CA GLY A 124 5.56 -6.05 18.54
C GLY A 124 4.39 -5.69 17.60
N ASP A 125 3.95 -4.43 17.57
CA ASP A 125 2.72 -4.05 16.87
C ASP A 125 2.92 -3.63 15.41
N MET A 126 4.14 -3.50 14.89
CA MET A 126 4.36 -3.34 13.43
C MET A 126 5.84 -3.41 13.05
N ASN A 127 6.28 -4.50 12.40
CA ASN A 127 7.61 -4.65 11.80
C ASN A 127 7.75 -3.84 10.49
N VAL A 128 7.36 -2.56 10.50
CA VAL A 128 7.60 -1.64 9.39
C VAL A 128 8.96 -0.98 9.60
N THR A 129 9.73 -0.72 8.54
CA THR A 129 10.92 0.15 8.66
C THR A 129 10.50 1.53 9.16
N LEU A 130 10.90 1.89 10.38
CA LEU A 130 10.59 3.16 11.03
C LEU A 130 11.85 4.01 11.21
N GLY A 131 11.65 5.32 11.40
CA GLY A 131 12.72 6.27 11.75
C GLY A 131 13.71 6.56 10.62
N ILE A 132 14.98 6.75 11.00
CA ILE A 132 16.08 7.08 10.06
C ILE A 132 16.25 6.06 8.93
N PRO A 133 16.19 4.72 9.17
CA PRO A 133 16.28 3.75 8.08
C PRO A 133 15.25 3.98 6.97
N ARG A 134 14.01 4.35 7.32
CA ARG A 134 12.97 4.65 6.33
C ARG A 134 13.22 5.95 5.59
N LEU A 135 13.65 6.99 6.32
CA LEU A 135 14.04 8.27 5.70
C LEU A 135 15.18 8.10 4.70
N ARG A 136 16.18 7.27 5.02
CA ARG A 136 17.29 6.95 4.10
C ARG A 136 16.78 6.26 2.84
N GLU A 137 15.90 5.27 2.96
CA GLU A 137 15.34 4.56 1.81
C GLU A 137 14.59 5.49 0.85
N ILE A 138 13.83 6.46 1.40
CA ILE A 138 13.03 7.41 0.61
C ILE A 138 13.90 8.51 0.01
N LEU A 139 14.72 9.19 0.82
CA LEU A 139 15.39 10.43 0.43
C LEU A 139 16.80 10.22 -0.13
N MET A 140 17.58 9.29 0.43
CA MET A 140 19.00 9.16 0.09
C MET A 140 19.25 8.14 -1.01
N THR A 141 18.61 6.98 -0.91
CA THR A 141 18.87 5.86 -1.84
C THR A 141 17.80 5.74 -2.92
N ALA A 142 16.60 6.29 -2.69
CA ALA A 142 15.44 6.12 -3.59
C ALA A 142 15.29 4.65 -4.03
N SER A 143 15.34 3.73 -3.07
CA SER A 143 15.50 2.31 -3.37
C SER A 143 14.30 1.75 -4.14
N ALA A 144 14.56 1.12 -5.29
CA ALA A 144 13.54 0.41 -6.05
C ALA A 144 13.01 -0.84 -5.31
N LYS A 145 13.81 -1.42 -4.41
CA LYS A 145 13.43 -2.57 -3.58
C LYS A 145 13.41 -2.15 -2.12
N LEU A 146 12.22 -1.87 -1.61
CA LEU A 146 12.00 -1.57 -0.19
C LEU A 146 12.13 -2.85 0.64
N LYS A 147 12.66 -2.73 1.87
CA LYS A 147 12.79 -3.89 2.79
C LYS A 147 11.44 -4.42 3.25
N THR A 148 10.51 -3.51 3.57
CA THR A 148 9.15 -3.84 4.03
C THR A 148 8.11 -3.10 3.17
N PRO A 149 7.82 -3.56 1.94
CA PRO A 149 6.78 -2.95 1.11
C PRO A 149 5.39 -3.23 1.69
N SER A 150 4.53 -2.21 1.74
CA SER A 150 3.13 -2.32 2.15
C SER A 150 2.20 -1.78 1.06
N MET A 151 0.95 -2.25 1.06
CA MET A 151 -0.09 -1.81 0.12
C MET A 151 -1.41 -1.68 0.86
N ASP A 152 -2.06 -0.51 0.73
CA ASP A 152 -3.39 -0.26 1.26
C ASP A 152 -4.43 -0.46 0.14
N ILE A 153 -5.48 -1.24 0.44
CA ILE A 153 -6.52 -1.60 -0.53
C ILE A 153 -7.84 -0.99 -0.05
N PRO A 154 -8.26 0.17 -0.60
CA PRO A 154 -9.53 0.78 -0.23
C PRO A 154 -10.70 -0.04 -0.81
N PHE A 155 -11.74 -0.21 0.01
CA PHE A 155 -12.99 -0.82 -0.42
C PHE A 155 -13.97 0.24 -0.92
N ARG A 156 -14.92 -0.16 -1.78
CA ARG A 156 -15.99 0.74 -2.25
C ARG A 156 -17.04 0.95 -1.16
N ASP A 157 -17.64 2.15 -1.13
CA ASP A 157 -18.52 2.61 -0.04
C ASP A 157 -19.82 1.80 0.13
N HIS A 158 -20.30 1.11 -0.92
CA HIS A 158 -21.58 0.37 -0.90
C HIS A 158 -21.42 -1.15 -0.94
N VAL A 159 -20.36 -1.69 -0.35
CA VAL A 159 -20.15 -3.14 -0.29
C VAL A 159 -20.92 -3.74 0.90
N PRO A 160 -21.99 -4.53 0.67
CA PRO A 160 -22.70 -5.17 1.77
C PRO A 160 -21.81 -6.23 2.43
N ASN A 161 -21.88 -6.32 3.77
CA ASN A 161 -21.08 -7.21 4.61
C ASN A 161 -19.56 -7.05 4.40
N LEU A 162 -19.08 -5.80 4.44
CA LEU A 162 -17.68 -5.43 4.21
C LEU A 162 -16.68 -6.30 4.99
N ASN A 163 -16.85 -6.44 6.31
CA ASN A 163 -15.91 -7.20 7.15
C ASN A 163 -15.76 -8.66 6.69
N LYS A 164 -16.86 -9.32 6.32
CA LYS A 164 -16.82 -10.72 5.84
C LYS A 164 -16.12 -10.83 4.49
N LYS A 165 -16.31 -9.86 3.60
CA LYS A 165 -15.65 -9.83 2.29
C LYS A 165 -14.17 -9.47 2.40
N ALA A 166 -13.83 -8.52 3.27
CA ALA A 166 -12.45 -8.17 3.57
C ALA A 166 -11.68 -9.37 4.12
N GLU A 167 -12.28 -10.13 5.04
CA GLU A 167 -11.66 -11.32 5.60
C GLU A 167 -11.46 -12.43 4.55
N ARG A 168 -12.45 -12.65 3.67
CA ARG A 168 -12.29 -13.58 2.53
C ARG A 168 -11.18 -13.13 1.57
N LEU A 169 -11.10 -11.83 1.29
CA LEU A 169 -10.04 -11.28 0.44
C LEU A 169 -8.67 -11.47 1.10
N ARG A 170 -8.56 -11.21 2.41
CA ARG A 170 -7.36 -11.45 3.21
C ARG A 170 -6.91 -12.91 3.10
N GLN A 171 -7.82 -13.87 3.30
CA GLN A 171 -7.51 -15.30 3.17
C GLN A 171 -7.07 -15.71 1.76
N ASN A 172 -7.63 -15.08 0.72
CA ASN A 172 -7.30 -15.37 -0.68
C ASN A 172 -5.95 -14.76 -1.10
N MET A 173 -5.61 -13.59 -0.59
CA MET A 173 -4.34 -12.91 -0.89
C MET A 173 -3.17 -13.42 -0.05
N ASN A 174 -3.45 -14.09 1.06
CA ASN A 174 -2.42 -14.62 1.92
C ASN A 174 -1.64 -15.74 1.21
N ARG A 175 -0.31 -15.60 1.16
CA ARG A 175 0.55 -16.64 0.61
C ARG A 175 0.60 -17.80 1.59
N VAL A 176 0.36 -19.00 1.08
CA VAL A 176 0.43 -20.24 1.87
C VAL A 176 1.63 -21.04 1.40
N THR A 177 2.46 -21.48 2.35
CA THR A 177 3.57 -22.41 2.10
C THR A 177 3.19 -23.81 2.57
N VAL A 178 3.90 -24.83 2.10
CA VAL A 178 3.67 -26.22 2.56
C VAL A 178 3.88 -26.34 4.07
N SER A 179 4.82 -25.57 4.63
CA SER A 179 5.09 -25.56 6.08
C SER A 179 3.89 -25.12 6.91
N ASP A 180 3.03 -24.25 6.38
CA ASP A 180 1.90 -23.68 7.12
C ASP A 180 0.75 -24.68 7.29
N VAL A 181 0.71 -25.72 6.46
CA VAL A 181 -0.36 -26.75 6.44
C VAL A 181 0.14 -28.14 6.84
N LEU A 182 1.44 -28.27 7.09
CA LEU A 182 2.10 -29.52 7.42
C LEU A 182 2.14 -29.71 8.94
N GLU A 183 1.73 -30.89 9.41
CA GLU A 183 1.79 -31.24 10.83
C GLU A 183 3.15 -31.84 11.18
N LYS A 184 3.56 -32.87 10.42
CA LYS A 184 4.85 -33.54 10.60
C LYS A 184 5.28 -34.30 9.36
N ILE A 185 6.57 -34.61 9.31
CA ILE A 185 7.15 -35.50 8.30
C ILE A 185 7.86 -36.62 9.04
N ASP A 186 7.39 -37.84 8.86
CA ASP A 186 8.07 -39.03 9.35
C ASP A 186 8.98 -39.56 8.23
N VAL A 187 10.29 -39.64 8.48
CA VAL A 187 11.27 -40.15 7.53
C VAL A 187 11.83 -41.47 8.04
N HIS A 188 11.61 -42.54 7.30
CA HIS A 188 12.12 -43.86 7.62
C HIS A 188 13.12 -44.33 6.57
N CYS A 189 14.30 -44.73 7.01
CA CYS A 189 15.38 -45.16 6.13
C CYS A 189 15.74 -46.62 6.41
N GLU A 190 15.65 -47.45 5.37
CA GLU A 190 15.99 -48.87 5.43
C GLU A 190 17.00 -49.21 4.35
N ILE A 191 17.97 -50.06 4.67
CA ILE A 191 18.89 -50.61 3.66
C ILE A 191 18.23 -51.88 3.12
N ALA A 192 17.75 -51.83 1.88
CA ALA A 192 17.24 -53.00 1.19
C ALA A 192 18.39 -53.69 0.47
N THR A 193 18.65 -54.96 0.79
CA THR A 193 19.79 -55.72 0.26
C THR A 193 19.46 -56.52 -1.01
N ASN A 194 18.18 -56.80 -1.29
CA ASN A 194 17.73 -57.61 -2.44
C ASN A 194 16.77 -56.81 -3.33
N PRO A 195 16.89 -56.83 -4.67
CA PRO A 195 17.92 -57.51 -5.48
C PRO A 195 19.27 -56.76 -5.58
N ASN A 196 19.31 -55.45 -5.28
CA ASN A 196 20.54 -54.65 -5.20
C ASN A 196 20.55 -53.87 -3.88
N ARG A 197 21.73 -53.64 -3.29
CA ARG A 197 21.88 -52.83 -2.07
C ARG A 197 21.49 -51.37 -2.36
N GLN A 198 20.34 -50.96 -1.85
CA GLN A 198 19.80 -49.61 -2.01
C GLN A 198 19.33 -49.06 -0.67
N LEU A 199 19.55 -47.75 -0.45
CA LEU A 199 18.96 -47.04 0.68
C LEU A 199 17.53 -46.65 0.28
N LYS A 200 16.55 -47.33 0.87
CA LYS A 200 15.14 -47.03 0.71
C LYS A 200 14.73 -45.99 1.75
N THR A 201 14.40 -44.79 1.31
CA THR A 201 13.86 -43.74 2.18
C THR A 201 12.37 -43.58 1.92
N THR A 202 11.56 -43.84 2.95
CA THR A 202 10.11 -43.64 2.93
C THR A 202 9.78 -42.37 3.71
N MET A 203 9.22 -41.36 3.04
CA MET A 203 8.80 -40.10 3.67
C MET A 203 7.27 -40.06 3.75
N ARG A 204 6.72 -39.91 4.96
CA ARG A 204 5.29 -39.73 5.20
C ARG A 204 5.03 -38.31 5.63
N PHE A 205 4.28 -37.58 4.80
CA PHE A 205 3.84 -36.21 5.09
C PHE A 205 2.45 -36.27 5.74
N SER A 206 2.36 -35.84 7.00
CA SER A 206 1.09 -35.66 7.70
C SER A 206 0.69 -34.19 7.64
N PHE A 207 -0.50 -33.90 7.10
CA PHE A 207 -1.04 -32.55 7.00
C PHE A 207 -2.06 -32.28 8.09
N LEU A 208 -2.15 -31.03 8.51
CA LEU A 208 -3.16 -30.58 9.46
C LEU A 208 -4.57 -30.82 8.91
N PRO A 209 -5.56 -31.13 9.77
CA PRO A 209 -6.97 -31.15 9.37
C PRO A 209 -7.44 -29.79 8.83
N HIS A 210 -8.30 -29.81 7.80
CA HIS A 210 -8.82 -28.58 7.17
C HIS A 210 -9.51 -27.63 8.16
N SER A 211 -10.10 -28.16 9.23
CA SER A 211 -10.74 -27.38 10.28
C SER A 211 -9.81 -26.39 10.99
N GLN A 212 -8.51 -26.70 11.06
CA GLN A 212 -7.53 -25.92 11.82
C GLN A 212 -7.03 -24.70 11.05
N TYR A 213 -6.90 -24.80 9.72
CA TYR A 213 -6.32 -23.74 8.91
C TYR A 213 -7.31 -22.99 8.01
N LYS A 214 -8.56 -23.47 7.86
CA LYS A 214 -9.60 -22.83 7.03
C LYS A 214 -9.90 -21.36 7.39
N THR A 215 -9.61 -20.96 8.63
CA THR A 215 -9.85 -19.59 9.12
C THR A 215 -8.74 -18.64 8.66
N GLN A 216 -7.54 -19.15 8.41
CA GLN A 216 -6.38 -18.34 8.05
C GLN A 216 -6.09 -18.39 6.54
N TYR A 217 -6.34 -19.54 5.92
CA TYR A 217 -5.97 -19.82 4.54
C TYR A 217 -7.18 -20.29 3.72
N ALA A 218 -7.29 -19.82 2.47
CA ALA A 218 -8.34 -20.21 1.54
C ALA A 218 -8.10 -21.57 0.83
N VAL A 219 -6.98 -22.24 1.13
CA VAL A 219 -6.54 -23.45 0.42
C VAL A 219 -7.35 -24.67 0.85
N LYS A 220 -7.65 -25.57 -0.10
CA LYS A 220 -8.35 -26.85 0.16
C LYS A 220 -7.38 -28.05 0.06
N PRO A 221 -7.64 -29.18 0.75
CA PRO A 221 -6.77 -30.35 0.70
C PRO A 221 -6.40 -30.85 -0.71
N PRO A 222 -7.32 -30.92 -1.71
CA PRO A 222 -6.96 -31.34 -3.06
C PRO A 222 -5.96 -30.41 -3.74
N GLN A 223 -5.98 -29.11 -3.43
CA GLN A 223 -5.03 -28.14 -3.96
C GLN A 223 -3.63 -28.34 -3.36
N ILE A 224 -3.55 -28.71 -2.08
CA ILE A 224 -2.30 -29.04 -1.39
C ILE A 224 -1.66 -30.25 -2.06
N ILE A 225 -2.42 -31.33 -2.25
CA ILE A 225 -1.91 -32.55 -2.91
C ILE A 225 -1.46 -32.25 -4.34
N LYS A 226 -2.24 -31.49 -5.11
CA LYS A 226 -1.86 -31.07 -6.46
C LYS A 226 -0.57 -30.23 -6.48
N HIS A 227 -0.37 -29.37 -5.48
CA HIS A 227 0.86 -28.58 -5.35
C HIS A 227 2.06 -29.46 -4.95
N MET A 228 1.84 -30.43 -4.06
CA MET A 228 2.86 -31.39 -3.65
C MET A 228 3.38 -32.18 -4.86
N GLU A 229 2.47 -32.72 -5.66
CA GLU A 229 2.76 -33.51 -6.86
C GLU A 229 3.47 -32.69 -7.94
N ASN A 230 2.92 -31.54 -8.31
CA ASN A 230 3.41 -30.80 -9.49
C ASN A 230 4.65 -29.94 -9.22
N LYS A 231 4.83 -29.46 -7.98
CA LYS A 231 5.88 -28.48 -7.66
C LYS A 231 6.80 -28.94 -6.55
N PHE A 232 6.26 -29.27 -5.37
CA PHE A 232 7.09 -29.54 -4.20
C PHE A 232 8.04 -30.73 -4.41
N PHE A 233 7.52 -31.88 -4.87
CA PHE A 233 8.37 -33.06 -5.05
C PHE A 233 9.41 -32.85 -6.15
N ASN A 234 9.06 -32.14 -7.22
CA ASN A 234 10.01 -31.78 -8.27
C ASN A 234 11.17 -30.93 -7.73
N GLU A 235 10.87 -29.90 -6.93
CA GLU A 235 11.88 -29.06 -6.28
C GLU A 235 12.70 -29.84 -5.24
N MET A 236 12.04 -30.68 -4.43
CA MET A 236 12.68 -31.53 -3.42
C MET A 236 13.67 -32.52 -4.05
N PHE A 237 13.26 -33.27 -5.08
CA PHE A 237 14.13 -34.22 -5.76
C PHE A 237 15.27 -33.52 -6.52
N ALA A 238 15.04 -32.31 -7.06
CA ALA A 238 16.12 -31.51 -7.63
C ALA A 238 17.17 -31.15 -6.55
N MET A 239 16.74 -30.75 -5.35
CA MET A 239 17.63 -30.45 -4.23
C MET A 239 18.37 -31.68 -3.71
N ILE A 240 17.70 -32.83 -3.59
CA ILE A 240 18.35 -34.09 -3.19
C ILE A 240 19.43 -34.48 -4.20
N ARG A 241 19.14 -34.41 -5.51
CA ARG A 241 20.14 -34.67 -6.56
C ARG A 241 21.32 -33.71 -6.50
N LYS A 242 21.06 -32.42 -6.26
CA LYS A 242 22.12 -31.41 -6.10
C LYS A 242 23.00 -31.72 -4.88
N GLN A 243 22.41 -32.10 -3.76
CA GLN A 243 23.16 -32.45 -2.55
C GLN A 243 23.97 -33.74 -2.75
N ALA A 244 23.37 -34.77 -3.35
CA ALA A 244 24.05 -36.03 -3.65
C ALA A 244 25.26 -35.83 -4.58
N LYS A 245 25.16 -34.96 -5.60
CA LYS A 245 26.31 -34.60 -6.46
C LYS A 245 27.44 -33.95 -5.67
N THR A 246 27.12 -33.00 -4.79
CA THR A 246 28.10 -32.29 -3.96
C THR A 246 28.78 -33.24 -2.96
N THR A 247 28.03 -34.15 -2.35
CA THR A 247 28.54 -35.05 -1.30
C THR A 247 29.24 -36.29 -1.85
N CYS A 248 28.76 -36.87 -2.95
CA CYS A 248 29.26 -38.16 -3.45
C CYS A 248 30.04 -38.10 -4.76
N GLY A 249 30.04 -36.98 -5.51
CA GLY A 249 30.72 -36.91 -6.81
C GLY A 249 30.16 -37.85 -7.90
N VAL A 250 29.07 -38.57 -7.63
CA VAL A 250 28.45 -39.53 -8.56
C VAL A 250 27.20 -38.91 -9.19
N MET A 251 27.18 -38.84 -10.53
CA MET A 251 25.99 -38.49 -11.31
C MET A 251 25.05 -39.69 -11.41
N TRP A 252 23.83 -39.55 -10.89
CA TRP A 252 22.74 -40.48 -11.20
C TRP A 252 22.20 -40.14 -12.60
N ALA A 253 22.21 -41.12 -13.50
CA ALA A 253 21.56 -41.08 -14.80
C ALA A 253 20.04 -41.15 -14.65
#